data_AF-A0A1H9EZ57-F1
#
_entry.id   AF-A0A1H9EZ57-F1
#
_cell.length_a   1.000
_cell.length_b   1.000
_cell.length_c   1.000
_cell.angle_alpha   90.00
_cell.angle_beta   90.00
_cell.angle_gamma   90.00
#
_symmetry.space_group_name_H-M   'P 1'
#
loop_
_entity.id
_entity.type
_entity.pdbx_description
1 polymer ?
#
loop_
_entity_poly.entity_id
_entity_poly.type
_entity_poly.pdbx_seq_one_letter_code
_entity_poly.pdbx_strand_id
1 'polypeptide(L)'
;MNRNNFNWTFRYSLINISYFAAFCTVHAYAAVYLLANGFTNTQVGILLALANIISAVFQPLIAGVIDKPGPLTNRRFILISVVLILAGSAALLVFHDNKAFIFVVYALIYLIQFSYQPVVLALCFEYQKAGCPIYFGLARGLGSASFAVTSAFVGGFVAKRGVNVLLFVNIISMILSALVVFTFKKPKTEGEAAGNVDVVNSFNSQPAAAHNKISDFARTYPAFMLFLVGTICFFFAHNMINDFMIQIIRGLGGGEKELGYSNFLQAILELPVMALIGFVLKKIASRWMLVFSGAAFFIKMIVLMAAGNLAVYYFSQSFQLFAYAVFVPAAAYYVSETMEELDQVKGQAYITSAITIGGVFSNLISGVILDNLGITQMLLTGTVVCGIGVIIAFVAMKKLPHNTQKV
;
A
#
# COMPACT_ATOMS: atom_id res chain seq x y z
N MET A 1 -10.23 33.36 -0.44
CA MET A 1 -10.44 31.89 -0.29
C MET A 1 -11.49 31.64 0.78
N ASN A 2 -12.59 30.94 0.48
CA ASN A 2 -13.75 30.85 1.37
C ASN A 2 -13.54 29.90 2.56
N ARG A 3 -13.99 30.31 3.75
CA ARG A 3 -13.88 29.61 5.05
C ARG A 3 -14.51 28.20 5.05
N ASN A 4 -15.51 27.97 4.18
CA ASN A 4 -16.13 26.65 3.97
C ASN A 4 -15.21 25.65 3.25
N ASN A 5 -14.27 26.11 2.41
CA ASN A 5 -13.40 25.23 1.63
C ASN A 5 -12.32 24.57 2.51
N PHE A 6 -11.85 25.29 3.52
CA PHE A 6 -10.85 24.76 4.46
C PHE A 6 -11.44 23.67 5.36
N ASN A 7 -12.74 23.75 5.68
CA ASN A 7 -13.40 22.81 6.59
C ASN A 7 -13.47 21.38 6.00
N TRP A 8 -13.80 21.23 4.71
CA TRP A 8 -13.87 19.92 4.05
C TRP A 8 -12.50 19.26 3.92
N THR A 9 -11.51 20.02 3.45
CA THR A 9 -10.13 19.54 3.34
C THR A 9 -9.58 19.15 4.71
N PHE A 10 -9.80 19.96 5.75
CA PHE A 10 -9.36 19.68 7.10
C PHE A 10 -9.98 18.39 7.66
N ARG A 11 -11.30 18.22 7.55
CA ARG A 11 -11.98 17.00 8.01
C ARG A 11 -11.51 15.76 7.23
N TYR A 12 -11.40 15.85 5.91
CA TYR A 12 -10.88 14.74 5.10
C TYR A 12 -9.41 14.42 5.42
N SER A 13 -8.62 15.44 5.77
CA SER A 13 -7.24 15.26 6.28
C SER A 13 -7.23 14.53 7.61
N LEU A 14 -8.16 14.82 8.53
CA LEU A 14 -8.27 14.08 9.80
C LEU A 14 -8.64 12.60 9.59
N ILE A 15 -9.48 12.29 8.59
CA ILE A 15 -9.75 10.88 8.20
C ILE A 15 -8.46 10.20 7.74
N ASN A 16 -7.66 10.86 6.89
CA ASN A 16 -6.38 10.32 6.43
C ASN A 16 -5.37 10.19 7.59
N ILE A 17 -5.25 11.21 8.45
CA ILE A 17 -4.34 11.22 9.60
C ILE A 17 -4.64 10.05 10.54
N SER A 18 -5.91 9.87 10.89
CA SER A 18 -6.36 8.77 11.76
C SER A 18 -6.19 7.40 11.10
N TYR A 19 -6.51 7.27 9.81
CA TYR A 19 -6.28 6.04 9.05
C TYR A 19 -4.80 5.63 9.07
N PHE A 20 -3.90 6.54 8.69
CA PHE A 20 -2.49 6.23 8.54
C PHE A 20 -1.76 6.04 9.88
N ALA A 21 -2.21 6.69 10.95
CA ALA A 21 -1.72 6.42 12.30
C ALA A 21 -2.10 4.99 12.75
N ALA A 22 -3.34 4.57 12.50
CA ALA A 22 -3.79 3.20 12.74
C ALA A 22 -3.12 2.19 11.81
N PHE A 23 -2.88 2.55 10.55
CA PHE A 23 -2.16 1.71 9.60
C PHE A 23 -0.73 1.47 10.08
N CYS A 24 -0.07 2.46 10.67
CA CYS A 24 1.24 2.27 11.29
C CYS A 24 1.21 1.18 12.37
N THR A 25 0.24 1.19 13.28
CA THR A 25 0.22 0.23 14.41
C THR A 25 -0.19 -1.18 13.99
N VAL A 26 -1.06 -1.31 12.98
CA VAL A 26 -1.56 -2.59 12.48
C VAL A 26 -0.63 -3.20 11.43
N HIS A 27 -0.05 -2.40 10.54
CA HIS A 27 0.75 -2.92 9.44
C HIS A 27 2.24 -2.91 9.75
N ALA A 28 2.81 -1.73 10.01
CA ALA A 28 4.25 -1.57 10.19
C ALA A 28 4.79 -2.25 11.46
N TYR A 29 3.90 -2.55 12.42
CA TYR A 29 4.19 -3.26 13.66
C TYR A 29 3.49 -4.63 13.76
N ALA A 30 2.97 -5.17 12.65
CA ALA A 30 2.26 -6.45 12.65
C ALA A 30 3.08 -7.60 13.25
N ALA A 31 4.29 -7.78 12.71
CA ALA A 31 5.23 -8.79 13.20
C ALA A 31 5.59 -8.55 14.67
N VAL A 32 5.75 -7.29 15.12
CA VAL A 32 6.06 -6.98 16.53
C VAL A 32 4.95 -7.48 17.46
N TYR A 33 3.69 -7.15 17.14
CA TYR A 33 2.55 -7.54 17.96
C TYR A 33 2.36 -9.06 17.97
N LEU A 34 2.37 -9.69 16.79
CA LEU A 34 2.14 -11.12 16.67
C LEU A 34 3.26 -11.95 17.31
N LEU A 35 4.54 -11.61 17.07
CA LEU A 35 5.65 -12.32 17.72
C LEU A 35 5.60 -12.21 19.25
N ALA A 36 5.24 -11.03 19.79
CA ALA A 36 5.10 -10.84 21.24
C ALA A 36 3.96 -11.67 21.84
N ASN A 37 2.95 -12.03 21.04
CA ASN A 37 1.87 -12.96 21.42
C ASN A 37 2.21 -14.43 21.09
N GLY A 38 3.50 -14.74 20.85
CA GLY A 38 4.02 -16.09 20.72
C GLY A 38 3.75 -16.75 19.36
N PHE A 39 3.46 -15.98 18.32
CA PHE A 39 3.41 -16.50 16.95
C PHE A 39 4.83 -16.72 16.40
N THR A 40 4.97 -17.71 15.52
CA THR A 40 6.20 -17.94 14.74
C THR A 40 6.24 -17.03 13.51
N ASN A 41 7.41 -16.86 12.87
CA ASN A 41 7.49 -16.03 11.65
C ASN A 41 6.65 -16.61 10.52
N THR A 42 6.58 -17.94 10.42
CA THR A 42 5.70 -18.65 9.49
C THR A 42 4.24 -18.28 9.71
N GLN A 43 3.77 -18.28 10.97
CA GLN A 43 2.38 -17.93 11.27
C GLN A 43 2.09 -16.44 11.00
N VAL A 44 3.05 -15.54 11.28
CA VAL A 44 2.96 -14.13 10.89
C VAL A 44 2.80 -14.03 9.38
N GLY A 45 3.68 -14.66 8.61
CA GLY A 45 3.61 -14.68 7.15
C GLY A 45 2.28 -15.20 6.61
N ILE A 46 1.78 -16.32 7.14
CA ILE A 46 0.47 -16.88 6.75
C ILE A 46 -0.66 -15.88 7.03
N LEU A 47 -0.66 -15.23 8.21
CA LEU A 47 -1.68 -14.25 8.57
C LEU A 47 -1.70 -13.09 7.57
N LEU A 48 -0.54 -12.47 7.34
CA LEU A 48 -0.41 -11.30 6.46
C LEU A 48 -0.77 -11.67 5.02
N ALA A 49 -0.34 -12.83 4.54
CA ALA A 49 -0.67 -13.31 3.20
C ALA A 49 -2.18 -13.54 3.03
N LEU A 50 -2.82 -14.26 3.96
CA LEU A 50 -4.25 -14.53 3.90
C LEU A 50 -5.07 -13.24 3.95
N ALA A 51 -4.75 -12.34 4.88
CA ALA A 51 -5.46 -11.06 5.01
C ALA A 51 -5.33 -10.21 3.74
N ASN A 52 -4.14 -10.16 3.12
CA ASN A 52 -3.91 -9.46 1.86
C ASN A 52 -4.67 -10.08 0.68
N ILE A 53 -4.63 -11.41 0.51
CA ILE A 53 -5.37 -12.11 -0.57
C ILE A 53 -6.86 -11.84 -0.44
N ILE A 54 -7.42 -12.05 0.76
CA ILE A 54 -8.85 -11.89 0.98
C ILE A 54 -9.24 -10.41 0.81
N SER A 55 -8.42 -9.46 1.28
CA SER A 55 -8.65 -8.03 1.04
C SER A 55 -8.67 -7.68 -0.46
N ALA A 56 -7.75 -8.22 -1.24
CA ALA A 56 -7.69 -7.95 -2.68
C ALA A 56 -8.95 -8.43 -3.42
N VAL A 57 -9.54 -9.54 -2.98
CA VAL A 57 -10.83 -10.05 -3.49
C VAL A 57 -12.01 -9.26 -2.93
N PHE A 58 -11.94 -8.84 -1.67
CA PHE A 58 -13.02 -8.15 -0.97
C PHE A 58 -13.23 -6.72 -1.47
N GLN A 59 -12.15 -6.01 -1.84
CA GLN A 59 -12.17 -4.64 -2.37
C GLN A 59 -13.16 -4.45 -3.55
N PRO A 60 -13.07 -5.19 -4.67
CA PRO A 60 -14.00 -5.03 -5.78
C PRO A 60 -15.42 -5.48 -5.44
N LEU A 61 -15.59 -6.50 -4.59
CA LEU A 61 -16.92 -6.95 -4.15
C LEU A 61 -17.65 -5.86 -3.37
N ILE A 62 -16.97 -5.22 -2.42
CA ILE A 62 -17.54 -4.10 -1.66
C ILE A 62 -17.79 -2.90 -2.55
N ALA A 63 -16.87 -2.55 -3.46
CA ALA A 63 -17.08 -1.46 -4.40
C ALA A 63 -18.37 -1.67 -5.22
N GLY A 64 -18.57 -2.87 -5.78
CA GLY A 64 -19.77 -3.20 -6.53
C GLY A 64 -21.07 -3.25 -5.71
N VAL A 65 -21.00 -3.40 -4.38
CA VAL A 65 -22.16 -3.26 -3.49
C VAL A 65 -22.44 -1.79 -3.16
N ILE A 66 -21.40 -0.98 -2.95
CA ILE A 66 -21.52 0.46 -2.66
C ILE A 66 -22.05 1.23 -3.89
N ASP A 67 -21.64 0.83 -5.10
CA ASP A 67 -22.05 1.50 -6.34
C ASP A 67 -23.53 1.28 -6.68
N LYS A 68 -24.18 0.29 -6.05
CA LYS A 68 -25.62 0.02 -6.24
C LYS A 68 -26.46 0.93 -5.33
N PRO A 69 -27.64 1.39 -5.80
CA PRO A 69 -28.56 2.13 -4.94
C PRO A 69 -28.96 1.25 -3.76
N GLY A 70 -28.66 1.71 -2.55
CA GLY A 70 -28.85 0.92 -1.35
C GLY A 70 -28.41 1.63 -0.08
N PRO A 71 -28.56 0.95 1.08
CA PRO A 71 -28.21 1.52 2.37
C PRO A 71 -26.69 1.57 2.60
N LEU A 72 -25.86 0.86 1.84
CA LEU A 72 -24.40 0.89 2.04
C LEU A 72 -23.78 1.96 1.14
N THR A 73 -23.31 3.06 1.75
CA THR A 73 -22.58 4.13 1.05
C THR A 73 -21.09 4.10 1.43
N ASN A 74 -20.22 4.79 0.68
CA ASN A 74 -18.80 4.95 1.02
C ASN A 74 -18.61 5.34 2.50
N ARG A 75 -19.33 6.38 2.94
CA ARG A 75 -19.30 6.85 4.33
C ARG A 75 -19.75 5.78 5.34
N ARG A 76 -20.81 5.02 5.04
CA ARG A 76 -21.34 3.99 5.97
C ARG A 76 -20.40 2.79 6.04
N PHE A 77 -19.82 2.36 4.92
CA PHE A 77 -18.79 1.32 4.92
C PHE A 77 -17.58 1.75 5.76
N ILE A 78 -17.09 2.98 5.57
CA ILE A 78 -16.00 3.51 6.40
C ILE A 78 -16.34 3.47 7.89
N LEU A 79 -17.54 3.89 8.30
CA LEU A 79 -17.96 3.82 9.70
C LEU A 79 -17.99 2.38 10.23
N ILE A 80 -18.52 1.44 9.45
CA ILE A 80 -18.54 0.01 9.82
C ILE A 80 -17.11 -0.49 10.00
N SER A 81 -16.22 -0.22 9.06
CA SER A 81 -14.80 -0.61 9.12
C SER A 81 -14.10 -0.05 10.35
N VAL A 82 -14.28 1.25 10.64
CA VAL A 82 -13.72 1.90 11.84
C VAL A 82 -14.23 1.25 13.13
N VAL A 83 -15.54 0.97 13.22
CA VAL A 83 -16.14 0.31 14.39
C VAL A 83 -15.61 -1.11 14.55
N LEU A 84 -15.49 -1.88 13.46
CA LEU A 84 -14.95 -3.24 13.51
C LEU A 84 -13.47 -3.26 13.92
N ILE A 85 -12.65 -2.35 13.39
CA ILE A 85 -11.23 -2.25 13.79
C ILE A 85 -11.11 -1.86 15.26
N LEU A 86 -11.91 -0.90 15.73
CA LEU A 86 -11.95 -0.47 17.13
C LEU A 86 -12.38 -1.62 18.04
N ALA A 87 -13.49 -2.28 17.72
CA ALA A 87 -14.03 -3.39 18.49
C ALA A 87 -13.05 -4.57 18.53
N GLY A 88 -12.45 -4.93 17.39
CA GLY A 88 -11.43 -5.97 17.32
C GLY A 88 -10.20 -5.63 18.17
N SER A 89 -9.72 -4.38 18.12
CA SER A 89 -8.57 -3.95 18.92
C SER A 89 -8.87 -3.96 20.42
N ALA A 90 -10.09 -3.58 20.83
CA ALA A 90 -10.54 -3.69 22.21
C ALA A 90 -10.68 -5.16 22.64
N ALA A 91 -11.20 -6.03 21.76
CA ALA A 91 -11.30 -7.47 22.03
C ALA A 91 -9.92 -8.10 22.25
N LEU A 92 -8.92 -7.70 21.46
CA LEU A 92 -7.53 -8.16 21.60
C LEU A 92 -6.87 -7.69 22.91
N LEU A 93 -7.32 -6.59 23.51
CA LEU A 93 -6.86 -6.17 24.84
C LEU A 93 -7.44 -7.04 25.96
N VAL A 94 -8.65 -7.57 25.77
CA VAL A 94 -9.38 -8.35 26.79
C VAL A 94 -9.06 -9.85 26.69
N PHE A 95 -8.99 -10.38 25.48
CA PHE A 95 -8.84 -11.81 25.21
C PHE A 95 -7.47 -12.13 24.58
N HIS A 96 -6.39 -11.87 25.31
CA HIS A 96 -5.02 -12.03 24.81
C HIS A 96 -4.44 -13.45 24.98
N ASP A 97 -5.11 -14.36 25.70
CA ASP A 97 -4.54 -15.68 26.00
C ASP A 97 -4.79 -16.74 24.92
N ASN A 98 -5.72 -16.49 23.99
CA ASN A 98 -6.08 -17.44 22.94
C ASN A 98 -5.45 -17.06 21.60
N LYS A 99 -4.40 -17.78 21.19
CA LYS A 99 -3.72 -17.58 19.91
C LYS A 99 -4.64 -17.68 18.69
N ALA A 100 -5.59 -18.61 18.67
CA ALA A 100 -6.52 -18.74 17.54
C ALA A 100 -7.44 -17.51 17.44
N PHE A 101 -7.90 -17.00 18.58
CA PHE A 101 -8.67 -15.76 18.64
C PHE A 101 -7.86 -14.57 18.12
N ILE A 102 -6.62 -14.41 18.59
CA ILE A 102 -5.73 -13.34 18.11
C ILE A 102 -5.53 -13.43 16.60
N PHE A 103 -5.26 -14.63 16.07
CA PHE A 103 -5.05 -14.83 14.64
C PHE A 103 -6.25 -14.36 13.81
N VAL A 104 -7.46 -14.81 14.15
CA VAL A 104 -8.67 -14.46 13.42
C VAL A 104 -8.98 -12.98 13.52
N VAL A 105 -8.98 -12.42 14.73
CA VAL A 105 -9.33 -11.00 14.94
C VAL A 105 -8.30 -10.07 14.30
N TYR A 106 -7.01 -10.38 14.43
CA TYR A 106 -5.95 -9.57 13.83
C TYR A 106 -5.97 -9.65 12.30
N ALA A 107 -6.20 -10.85 11.72
CA ALA A 107 -6.37 -11.02 10.28
C ALA A 107 -7.56 -10.19 9.74
N LEU A 108 -8.68 -10.17 10.47
CA LEU A 108 -9.84 -9.36 10.12
C LEU A 108 -9.54 -7.86 10.20
N ILE A 109 -8.88 -7.38 11.25
CA ILE A 109 -8.45 -5.99 11.37
C ILE A 109 -7.56 -5.58 10.19
N TYR A 110 -6.56 -6.41 9.88
CA TYR A 110 -5.59 -6.15 8.82
C TYR A 110 -6.26 -6.13 7.44
N LEU A 111 -7.13 -7.10 7.15
CA LEU A 111 -7.94 -7.14 5.93
C LEU A 111 -8.82 -5.90 5.78
N ILE A 112 -9.56 -5.53 6.83
CA ILE A 112 -10.48 -4.39 6.82
C ILE A 112 -9.70 -3.09 6.59
N GLN A 113 -8.52 -2.94 7.19
CA GLN A 113 -7.66 -1.76 6.96
C GLN A 113 -7.29 -1.60 5.47
N PHE A 114 -6.85 -2.66 4.80
CA PHE A 114 -6.53 -2.59 3.37
C PHE A 114 -7.74 -2.34 2.47
N SER A 115 -8.91 -2.84 2.86
CA SER A 115 -10.16 -2.61 2.13
C SER A 115 -10.77 -1.23 2.40
N TYR A 116 -10.41 -0.61 3.53
CA TYR A 116 -10.89 0.69 3.95
C TYR A 116 -10.28 1.84 3.11
N GLN A 117 -8.99 1.77 2.78
CA GLN A 117 -8.29 2.86 2.09
C GLN A 117 -8.85 3.26 0.72
N PRO A 118 -9.15 2.31 -0.21
CA PRO A 118 -9.74 2.68 -1.50
C PRO A 118 -11.09 3.39 -1.36
N VAL A 119 -11.88 3.04 -0.33
CA VAL A 119 -13.18 3.67 -0.07
C VAL A 119 -13.02 5.09 0.49
N VAL A 120 -11.97 5.37 1.27
CA VAL A 120 -11.63 6.76 1.66
C VAL A 120 -11.33 7.62 0.43
N LEU A 121 -10.60 7.08 -0.55
CA LEU A 121 -10.33 7.76 -1.81
C LEU A 121 -11.63 7.99 -2.61
N ALA A 122 -12.48 6.97 -2.73
CA ALA A 122 -13.77 7.09 -3.40
C ALA A 122 -14.66 8.18 -2.76
N LEU A 123 -14.69 8.25 -1.42
CA LEU A 123 -15.39 9.30 -0.67
C LEU A 123 -14.90 10.71 -1.04
N CYS A 124 -13.59 10.90 -1.25
CA CYS A 124 -13.03 12.18 -1.69
C CYS A 124 -13.62 12.61 -3.03
N PHE A 125 -13.61 11.72 -4.02
CA PHE A 125 -14.12 12.02 -5.35
C PHE A 125 -15.64 12.22 -5.34
N GLU A 126 -16.38 11.43 -4.57
CA GLU A 126 -17.83 11.61 -4.37
C GLU A 126 -18.15 13.03 -3.88
N TYR A 127 -17.41 13.52 -2.87
CA TYR A 127 -17.66 14.84 -2.28
C TYR A 127 -17.18 15.98 -3.18
N GLN A 128 -16.06 15.80 -3.89
CA GLN A 128 -15.61 16.75 -4.91
C GLN A 128 -16.64 16.91 -6.03
N LYS A 129 -17.22 15.81 -6.53
CA LYS A 129 -18.31 15.83 -7.51
C LYS A 129 -19.56 16.53 -6.97
N ALA A 130 -19.81 16.44 -5.66
CA ALA A 130 -20.90 17.14 -4.98
C ALA A 130 -20.60 18.63 -4.67
N GLY A 131 -19.54 19.21 -5.25
CA GLY A 131 -19.18 20.61 -5.05
C GLY A 131 -18.49 20.91 -3.72
N CYS A 132 -18.04 19.90 -2.97
CA CYS A 132 -17.24 20.10 -1.75
C CYS A 132 -15.75 20.15 -2.12
N PRO A 133 -15.09 21.32 -2.02
CA PRO A 133 -13.69 21.44 -2.41
C PRO A 133 -12.78 20.74 -1.39
N ILE A 134 -12.15 19.65 -1.85
CA ILE A 134 -11.17 18.87 -1.08
C ILE A 134 -9.83 18.90 -1.83
N TYR A 135 -8.77 19.36 -1.17
CA TYR A 135 -7.42 19.27 -1.72
C TYR A 135 -6.82 17.89 -1.41
N PHE A 136 -7.07 16.92 -2.30
CA PHE A 136 -6.68 15.52 -2.11
C PHE A 136 -5.18 15.34 -1.79
N GLY A 137 -4.30 15.97 -2.57
CA GLY A 137 -2.85 15.85 -2.38
C GLY A 137 -2.38 16.31 -0.99
N LEU A 138 -2.92 17.43 -0.49
CA LEU A 138 -2.63 17.92 0.85
C LEU A 138 -3.12 16.93 1.93
N ALA A 139 -4.36 16.47 1.83
CA ALA A 139 -4.94 15.55 2.80
C ALA A 139 -4.23 14.19 2.84
N ARG A 140 -3.90 13.64 1.66
CA ARG A 140 -3.15 12.39 1.54
C ARG A 140 -1.72 12.54 2.07
N GLY A 141 -1.07 13.69 1.81
CA GLY A 141 0.26 14.03 2.32
C GLY A 141 0.28 14.14 3.84
N LEU A 142 -0.73 14.78 4.45
CA LEU A 142 -0.89 14.81 5.92
C LEU A 142 -1.11 13.43 6.52
N GLY A 143 -1.77 12.52 5.79
CA GLY A 143 -1.84 11.10 6.15
C GLY A 143 -0.46 10.42 6.19
N SER A 144 0.38 10.61 5.17
CA SER A 144 1.76 10.09 5.21
C SER A 144 2.58 10.72 6.32
N ALA A 145 2.41 12.02 6.58
CA ALA A 145 3.10 12.69 7.68
C ALA A 145 2.68 12.12 9.04
N SER A 146 1.39 11.79 9.23
CA SER A 146 0.94 11.14 10.46
C SER A 146 1.54 9.74 10.62
N PHE A 147 1.61 8.93 9.56
CA PHE A 147 2.29 7.64 9.60
C PHE A 147 3.74 7.79 10.06
N ALA A 148 4.49 8.71 9.46
CA ALA A 148 5.89 8.94 9.79
C ALA A 148 6.07 9.40 11.25
N VAL A 149 5.26 10.37 11.69
CA VAL A 149 5.30 10.85 13.08
C VAL A 149 4.93 9.73 14.04
N THR A 150 3.83 9.00 13.78
CA THR A 150 3.42 7.87 14.61
C THR A 150 4.52 6.81 14.69
N SER A 151 5.15 6.43 13.58
CA SER A 151 6.21 5.43 13.58
C SER A 151 7.42 5.87 14.39
N ALA A 152 7.83 7.14 14.28
CA ALA A 152 8.97 7.69 15.02
C ALA A 152 8.82 7.60 16.55
N PHE A 153 7.58 7.71 17.06
CA PHE A 153 7.31 7.68 18.51
C PHE A 153 6.82 6.33 19.03
N VAL A 154 5.95 5.63 18.29
CA VAL A 154 5.28 4.43 18.79
C VAL A 154 6.27 3.32 19.11
N GLY A 155 7.35 3.18 18.34
CA GLY A 155 8.42 2.22 18.59
C GLY A 155 9.07 2.37 19.96
N GLY A 156 9.39 3.61 20.34
CA GLY A 156 9.95 3.92 21.66
C GLY A 156 8.95 3.68 22.80
N PHE A 157 7.65 3.89 22.56
CA PHE A 157 6.63 3.57 23.55
C PHE A 157 6.42 2.06 23.72
N VAL A 158 6.45 1.29 22.62
CA VAL A 158 6.39 -0.17 22.67
C VAL A 158 7.57 -0.73 23.45
N ALA A 159 8.78 -0.25 23.19
CA ALA A 159 9.98 -0.68 23.92
C ALA A 159 9.89 -0.45 25.45
N LYS A 160 9.16 0.59 25.89
CA LYS A 160 9.03 0.96 27.31
C LYS A 160 7.81 0.38 28.01
N ARG A 161 6.71 0.18 27.29
CA ARG A 161 5.38 -0.14 27.88
C ARG A 161 4.74 -1.41 27.32
N GLY A 162 5.43 -2.11 26.42
CA GLY A 162 4.96 -3.34 25.78
C GLY A 162 4.08 -3.13 24.55
N VAL A 163 3.76 -4.23 23.88
CA VAL A 163 3.09 -4.24 22.57
C VAL A 163 1.63 -3.78 22.60
N ASN A 164 0.97 -3.79 23.76
CA ASN A 164 -0.41 -3.32 23.90
C ASN A 164 -0.57 -1.83 23.60
N VAL A 165 0.51 -1.04 23.67
CA VAL A 165 0.51 0.36 23.19
C VAL A 165 0.01 0.47 21.76
N LEU A 166 0.33 -0.50 20.90
CA LEU A 166 -0.11 -0.51 19.50
C LEU A 166 -1.64 -0.51 19.39
N LEU A 167 -2.30 -1.33 20.23
CA LEU A 167 -3.75 -1.41 20.29
C LEU A 167 -4.38 -0.14 20.85
N PHE A 168 -3.79 0.45 21.91
CA PHE A 168 -4.28 1.72 22.46
C PHE A 168 -4.20 2.86 21.44
N VAL A 169 -3.06 3.00 20.75
CA VAL A 169 -2.90 4.01 19.70
C VAL A 169 -3.89 3.75 18.57
N ASN A 170 -4.07 2.48 18.16
CA ASN A 170 -5.07 2.12 17.15
C ASN A 170 -6.50 2.53 17.57
N ILE A 171 -6.91 2.21 18.80
CA ILE A 171 -8.23 2.54 19.35
C ILE A 171 -8.43 4.07 19.36
N ILE A 172 -7.45 4.84 19.84
CA ILE A 172 -7.53 6.31 19.85
C ILE A 172 -7.67 6.86 18.43
N SER A 173 -6.89 6.34 17.48
CA SER A 173 -7.00 6.71 16.07
C SER A 173 -8.37 6.37 15.48
N MET A 174 -8.92 5.21 15.79
CA MET A 174 -10.25 4.81 15.31
C MET A 174 -11.38 5.62 15.95
N ILE A 175 -11.29 5.99 17.23
CA ILE A 175 -12.25 6.91 17.88
C ILE A 175 -12.25 8.27 17.17
N LEU A 176 -11.06 8.83 16.91
CA LEU A 176 -10.92 10.07 16.16
C LEU A 176 -11.54 9.94 14.75
N SER A 177 -11.27 8.83 14.05
CA SER A 177 -11.84 8.56 12.74
C SER A 177 -13.37 8.48 12.80
N ALA A 178 -13.94 7.77 13.79
CA ALA A 178 -15.38 7.63 13.96
C ALA A 178 -16.05 8.99 14.19
N LEU A 179 -15.50 9.85 15.06
CA LEU A 179 -16.04 11.18 15.34
C LEU A 179 -16.06 12.06 14.07
N VAL A 180 -14.98 12.01 13.28
CA VAL A 180 -14.86 12.80 12.06
C VAL A 180 -15.80 12.27 10.97
N VAL A 181 -15.79 10.98 10.69
CA VAL A 181 -16.65 10.38 9.64
C VAL A 181 -18.13 10.51 10.01
N PHE A 182 -18.48 10.40 11.28
CA PHE A 182 -19.85 10.60 11.76
C PHE A 182 -20.37 12.01 11.45
N THR A 183 -19.51 13.03 11.54
CA THR A 183 -19.85 14.42 11.21
C THR A 183 -19.66 14.77 9.72
N PHE A 184 -19.04 13.89 8.93
CA PHE A 184 -18.76 14.09 7.51
C PHE A 184 -19.99 13.79 6.63
N LYS A 185 -21.12 14.47 6.83
CA LYS A 185 -22.34 14.25 6.03
C LYS A 185 -22.28 15.06 4.73
N LYS A 186 -22.61 14.43 3.59
CA LYS A 186 -22.78 15.12 2.30
C LYS A 186 -23.85 16.22 2.46
N PRO A 187 -23.62 17.44 1.96
CA PRO A 187 -24.68 18.45 1.88
C PRO A 187 -25.89 17.88 1.11
N LYS A 188 -27.11 18.16 1.57
CA LYS A 188 -28.30 17.87 0.78
C LYS A 188 -28.31 18.86 -0.39
N THR A 189 -28.03 18.38 -1.60
CA THR A 189 -28.24 19.20 -2.78
C THR A 189 -29.74 19.17 -3.10
N GLU A 190 -30.41 20.31 -2.99
CA GLU A 190 -31.74 20.50 -3.60
C GLU A 190 -31.54 20.36 -5.12
N GLY A 191 -31.93 19.20 -5.68
CA GLY A 191 -31.71 18.90 -7.10
C GLY A 191 -31.28 17.47 -7.44
N GLU A 192 -31.46 16.47 -6.57
CA GLU A 192 -31.52 15.07 -7.02
C GLU A 192 -32.93 14.77 -7.58
N ALA A 193 -33.34 15.55 -8.58
CA ALA A 193 -34.43 15.25 -9.49
C ALA A 193 -33.92 15.54 -10.91
N ALA A 194 -33.98 14.52 -11.77
CA ALA A 194 -33.51 14.50 -13.16
C ALA A 194 -31.99 14.49 -13.35
N GLY A 195 -31.45 13.29 -13.55
CA GLY A 195 -30.08 13.11 -13.99
C GLY A 195 -29.56 11.69 -13.88
N ASN A 196 -30.32 10.69 -14.36
CA ASN A 196 -29.67 9.58 -15.04
C ASN A 196 -28.93 10.22 -16.21
N VAL A 197 -27.69 10.65 -15.98
CA VAL A 197 -26.74 10.77 -17.07
C VAL A 197 -26.33 9.33 -17.31
N ASP A 198 -27.16 8.64 -18.10
CA ASP A 198 -26.61 7.69 -19.06
C ASP A 198 -25.37 8.35 -19.62
N VAL A 199 -24.21 7.76 -19.35
CA VAL A 199 -23.00 8.08 -20.09
C VAL A 199 -23.30 7.61 -21.51
N VAL A 200 -23.97 8.48 -22.26
CA VAL A 200 -24.20 8.33 -23.68
C VAL A 200 -22.83 8.21 -24.30
N ASN A 201 -22.56 7.02 -24.81
CA ASN A 201 -21.58 6.70 -25.82
C ASN A 201 -21.39 7.90 -26.76
N SER A 202 -20.30 8.64 -26.56
CA SER A 202 -19.78 9.60 -27.52
C SER A 202 -18.34 9.23 -27.87
N PHE A 203 -18.20 8.04 -28.45
CA PHE A 203 -17.09 7.74 -29.35
C PHE A 203 -17.67 7.11 -30.62
N ASN A 204 -18.16 7.98 -31.52
CA ASN A 204 -18.14 7.66 -32.94
C ASN A 204 -16.70 7.87 -33.45
N SER A 205 -15.85 6.92 -33.07
CA SER A 205 -14.58 6.60 -33.68
C SER A 205 -14.48 5.08 -33.54
N GLN A 206 -14.38 4.37 -34.67
CA GLN A 206 -14.23 2.91 -34.86
C GLN A 206 -14.08 2.03 -33.60
N PRO A 207 -14.80 0.89 -33.47
CA PRO A 207 -14.79 0.08 -32.26
C PRO A 207 -13.41 -0.57 -32.02
N ALA A 208 -12.52 0.12 -31.31
CA ALA A 208 -11.43 -0.51 -30.59
C ALA A 208 -12.03 -1.02 -29.26
N ALA A 209 -12.40 -2.30 -29.23
CA ALA A 209 -12.89 -2.92 -28.00
C ALA A 209 -11.72 -3.02 -27.00
N ALA A 210 -11.93 -2.56 -25.77
CA ALA A 210 -10.99 -2.79 -24.67
C ALA A 210 -10.58 -4.28 -24.62
N HIS A 211 -9.30 -4.57 -24.40
CA HIS A 211 -8.81 -5.95 -24.43
C HIS A 211 -9.31 -6.69 -23.19
N ASN A 212 -10.49 -7.29 -23.27
CA ASN A 212 -11.16 -7.91 -22.13
C ASN A 212 -10.46 -9.19 -21.65
N LYS A 213 -9.78 -9.91 -22.55
CA LYS A 213 -9.02 -11.13 -22.22
C LYS A 213 -7.56 -10.79 -21.90
N ILE A 214 -7.02 -11.41 -20.86
CA ILE A 214 -5.59 -11.32 -20.51
C ILE A 214 -4.70 -11.73 -21.69
N SER A 215 -5.10 -12.73 -22.49
CA SER A 215 -4.36 -13.18 -23.66
C SER A 215 -4.15 -12.08 -24.70
N ASP A 216 -5.21 -11.30 -24.94
CA ASP A 216 -5.22 -10.29 -25.99
C ASP A 216 -4.42 -9.08 -25.50
N PHE A 217 -4.62 -8.69 -24.23
CA PHE A 217 -3.81 -7.67 -23.57
C PHE A 217 -2.32 -8.03 -23.56
N ALA A 218 -1.98 -9.29 -23.31
CA ALA A 218 -0.59 -9.75 -23.27
C ALA A 218 0.08 -9.77 -24.64
N ARG A 219 -0.68 -10.04 -25.71
CA ARG A 219 -0.20 -9.94 -27.09
C ARG A 219 0.04 -8.49 -27.50
N THR A 220 -0.83 -7.57 -27.07
CA THR A 220 -0.72 -6.14 -27.38
C THR A 220 0.43 -5.47 -26.61
N TYR A 221 0.63 -5.84 -25.34
CA TYR A 221 1.64 -5.24 -24.44
C TYR A 221 2.63 -6.26 -23.86
N PRO A 222 3.41 -6.99 -24.70
CA PRO A 222 4.25 -8.09 -24.23
C PRO A 222 5.41 -7.62 -23.33
N ALA A 223 5.99 -6.45 -23.61
CA ALA A 223 7.00 -5.84 -22.72
C ALA A 223 6.44 -5.59 -21.32
N PHE A 224 5.21 -5.09 -21.21
CA PHE A 224 4.58 -4.82 -19.93
C PHE A 224 4.30 -6.10 -19.16
N MET A 225 3.75 -7.13 -19.81
CA MET A 225 3.44 -8.39 -19.13
C MET A 225 4.70 -9.08 -18.58
N LEU A 226 5.79 -9.09 -19.34
CA LEU A 226 7.06 -9.63 -18.83
C LEU A 226 7.61 -8.75 -17.69
N PHE A 227 7.45 -7.43 -17.78
CA PHE A 227 7.84 -6.51 -16.72
C PHE A 227 7.05 -6.73 -15.41
N LEU A 228 5.79 -7.16 -15.46
CA LEU A 228 5.03 -7.52 -14.26
C LEU A 228 5.67 -8.68 -13.49
N VAL A 229 6.30 -9.64 -14.18
CA VAL A 229 7.07 -10.72 -13.53
C VAL A 229 8.27 -10.12 -12.78
N GLY A 230 9.00 -9.19 -13.39
CA GLY A 230 10.06 -8.45 -12.71
C GLY A 230 9.55 -7.65 -11.51
N THR A 231 8.37 -7.05 -11.63
CA THR A 231 7.69 -6.32 -10.55
C THR A 231 7.37 -7.24 -9.37
N ILE A 232 6.84 -8.44 -9.62
CA ILE A 232 6.60 -9.44 -8.56
C ILE A 232 7.91 -9.73 -7.80
N CYS A 233 9.03 -9.87 -8.51
CA CYS A 233 10.34 -10.11 -7.89
C CYS A 233 10.86 -8.92 -7.06
N PHE A 234 10.71 -7.67 -7.55
CA PHE A 234 11.10 -6.48 -6.78
C PHE A 234 10.29 -6.35 -5.50
N PHE A 235 8.98 -6.55 -5.63
CA PHE A 235 8.05 -6.42 -4.50
C PHE A 235 8.09 -7.61 -3.55
N PHE A 236 8.53 -8.78 -4.02
CA PHE A 236 8.91 -9.87 -3.12
C PHE A 236 9.99 -9.42 -2.15
N ALA A 237 11.11 -8.88 -2.66
CA ALA A 237 12.21 -8.42 -1.82
C ALA A 237 11.83 -7.19 -0.96
N HIS A 238 11.08 -6.25 -1.54
CA HIS A 238 10.61 -5.06 -0.82
C HIS A 238 9.69 -5.42 0.35
N ASN A 239 8.68 -6.25 0.13
CA ASN A 239 7.71 -6.62 1.15
C ASN A 239 8.34 -7.56 2.19
N MET A 240 9.24 -8.47 1.79
CA MET A 240 10.06 -9.25 2.73
C MET A 240 10.79 -8.36 3.74
N ILE A 241 11.46 -7.29 3.28
CA ILE A 241 12.14 -6.37 4.18
C ILE A 241 11.15 -5.70 5.13
N ASN A 242 10.02 -5.21 4.64
CA ASN A 242 9.08 -4.43 5.44
C ASN A 242 8.28 -5.29 6.43
N ASP A 243 7.79 -6.44 5.99
CA ASP A 243 6.94 -7.32 6.80
C ASP A 243 7.75 -8.01 7.92
N PHE A 244 9.03 -8.32 7.65
CA PHE A 244 9.95 -8.91 8.63
C PHE A 244 11.07 -7.95 9.07
N MET A 245 10.79 -6.65 9.04
CA MET A 245 11.77 -5.60 9.34
C MET A 245 12.30 -5.68 10.76
N ILE A 246 11.45 -6.03 11.73
CA ILE A 246 11.85 -6.14 13.14
C ILE A 246 12.87 -7.27 13.35
N GLN A 247 12.76 -8.37 12.62
CA GLN A 247 13.68 -9.50 12.71
C GLN A 247 15.07 -9.10 12.21
N ILE A 248 15.13 -8.39 11.07
CA ILE A 248 16.38 -7.85 10.52
C ILE A 248 17.03 -6.88 11.53
N ILE A 249 16.25 -5.95 12.08
CA ILE A 249 16.74 -4.94 13.04
C ILE A 249 17.26 -5.60 14.32
N ARG A 250 16.54 -6.59 14.87
CA ARG A 250 16.98 -7.35 16.05
C ARG A 250 18.26 -8.13 15.79
N GLY A 251 18.42 -8.70 14.60
CA GLY A 251 19.67 -9.35 14.16
C GLY A 251 20.88 -8.40 14.13
N LEU A 252 20.65 -7.09 14.05
CA LEU A 252 21.68 -6.04 14.05
C LEU A 252 21.80 -5.33 15.41
N GLY A 253 21.16 -5.85 16.47
CA GLY A 253 21.20 -5.29 17.82
C GLY A 253 20.24 -4.13 18.09
N GLY A 254 19.26 -3.89 17.21
CA GLY A 254 18.19 -2.91 17.44
C GLY A 254 16.89 -3.51 17.97
N GLY A 255 15.86 -2.67 18.11
CA GLY A 255 14.52 -3.08 18.53
C GLY A 255 13.40 -2.25 17.91
N GLU A 256 12.31 -2.08 18.65
CA GLU A 256 11.06 -1.47 18.18
C GLU A 256 11.21 0.03 17.92
N LYS A 257 12.14 0.68 18.62
CA LYS A 257 12.48 2.09 18.42
C LYS A 257 13.12 2.30 17.05
N GLU A 258 14.10 1.46 16.71
CA GLU A 258 14.79 1.47 15.42
C GLU A 258 13.84 1.10 14.28
N LEU A 259 12.90 0.18 14.51
CA LEU A 259 11.81 -0.11 13.57
C LEU A 259 10.99 1.16 13.25
N GLY A 260 10.69 1.95 14.28
CA GLY A 260 9.96 3.21 14.15
C GLY A 260 10.71 4.25 13.32
N TYR A 261 12.01 4.39 13.58
CA TYR A 261 12.92 5.26 12.81
C TYR A 261 13.09 4.80 11.37
N SER A 262 13.15 3.50 11.12
CA SER A 262 13.21 2.95 9.76
C SER A 262 11.96 3.30 8.96
N ASN A 263 10.77 3.08 9.52
CA ASN A 263 9.50 3.46 8.91
C ASN A 263 9.40 4.98 8.67
N PHE A 264 9.86 5.79 9.63
CA PHE A 264 9.91 7.25 9.49
C PHE A 264 10.82 7.67 8.35
N LEU A 265 12.03 7.11 8.28
CA LEU A 265 13.00 7.38 7.23
C LEU A 265 12.47 7.03 5.85
N GLN A 266 11.84 5.86 5.70
CA GLN A 266 11.24 5.45 4.42
C GLN A 266 10.14 6.44 4.00
N ALA A 267 9.22 6.79 4.91
CA ALA A 267 8.12 7.70 4.62
C ALA A 267 8.58 9.12 4.25
N ILE A 268 9.59 9.68 4.95
CA ILE A 268 10.05 11.04 4.69
C ILE A 268 10.85 11.15 3.38
N LEU A 269 11.58 10.09 3.00
CA LEU A 269 12.34 10.05 1.75
C LEU A 269 11.46 9.91 0.51
N GLU A 270 10.27 9.31 0.65
CA GLU A 270 9.33 9.13 -0.47
C GLU A 270 8.70 10.45 -0.93
N LEU A 271 8.36 11.35 0.00
CA LEU A 271 7.59 12.56 -0.30
C LEU A 271 8.27 13.51 -1.31
N PRO A 272 9.56 13.89 -1.15
CA PRO A 272 10.22 14.79 -2.09
C PRO A 272 10.37 14.16 -3.48
N VAL A 273 10.69 12.87 -3.54
CA VAL A 273 10.89 12.16 -4.82
C VAL A 273 9.59 12.11 -5.60
N MET A 274 8.47 11.71 -4.97
CA MET A 274 7.17 11.68 -5.63
C MET A 274 6.72 13.08 -6.11
N ALA A 275 7.04 14.14 -5.36
CA ALA A 275 6.73 15.51 -5.78
C ALA A 275 7.56 15.98 -6.98
N LEU A 276 8.81 15.52 -7.09
CA LEU A 276 9.76 16.00 -8.11
C LEU A 276 9.87 15.07 -9.33
N ILE A 277 9.34 13.86 -9.28
CA ILE A 277 9.52 12.85 -10.33
C ILE A 277 9.01 13.31 -11.71
N GLY A 278 7.95 14.12 -11.75
CA GLY A 278 7.41 14.65 -13.00
C GLY A 278 8.43 15.50 -13.78
N PHE A 279 9.36 16.17 -13.09
CA PHE A 279 10.45 16.91 -13.76
C PHE A 279 11.49 15.98 -14.38
N VAL A 280 11.74 14.82 -13.75
CA VAL A 280 12.67 13.82 -14.24
C VAL A 280 12.08 13.06 -15.42
N LEU A 281 10.80 12.68 -15.34
CA LEU A 281 10.08 11.95 -16.39
C LEU A 281 9.91 12.77 -17.69
N LYS A 282 10.00 14.10 -17.63
CA LYS A 282 10.10 14.96 -18.82
C LYS A 282 11.41 14.76 -19.60
N LYS A 283 12.47 14.28 -18.94
CA LYS A 283 13.81 14.12 -19.53
C LYS A 283 14.20 12.67 -19.78
N ILE A 284 13.68 11.75 -18.97
CA ILE A 284 14.01 10.31 -19.05
C ILE A 284 12.72 9.52 -19.20
N ALA A 285 12.66 8.65 -20.21
CA ALA A 285 11.49 7.82 -20.48
C ALA A 285 11.13 6.95 -19.27
N SER A 286 9.83 6.83 -19.00
CA SER A 286 9.23 6.06 -17.91
C SER A 286 9.77 4.62 -17.82
N ARG A 287 9.94 3.93 -18.96
CA ARG A 287 10.52 2.58 -19.03
C ARG A 287 11.92 2.46 -18.41
N TRP A 288 12.78 3.47 -18.57
CA TRP A 288 14.13 3.45 -18.02
C TRP A 288 14.15 3.81 -16.54
N MET A 289 13.23 4.66 -16.09
CA MET A 289 13.00 4.90 -14.66
C MET A 289 12.55 3.63 -13.93
N LEU A 290 11.74 2.78 -14.57
CA LEU A 290 11.34 1.48 -14.01
C LEU A 290 12.52 0.52 -13.85
N VAL A 291 13.39 0.42 -14.86
CA VAL A 291 14.62 -0.39 -14.77
C VAL A 291 15.57 0.16 -13.70
N PHE A 292 15.75 1.49 -13.65
CA PHE A 292 16.56 2.15 -12.63
C PHE A 292 16.05 1.86 -11.22
N SER A 293 14.73 1.96 -11.01
CA SER A 293 14.10 1.65 -9.73
C SER A 293 14.30 0.18 -9.34
N GLY A 294 14.15 -0.76 -10.28
CA GLY A 294 14.45 -2.17 -10.05
C GLY A 294 15.91 -2.39 -9.63
N ALA A 295 16.86 -1.75 -10.32
CA ALA A 295 18.28 -1.81 -9.96
C ALA A 295 18.54 -1.21 -8.56
N ALA A 296 17.85 -0.13 -8.19
CA ALA A 296 17.94 0.45 -6.86
C ALA A 296 17.40 -0.49 -5.76
N PHE A 297 16.31 -1.24 -6.01
CA PHE A 297 15.87 -2.31 -5.10
C PHE A 297 16.95 -3.39 -4.91
N PHE A 298 17.63 -3.77 -5.99
CA PHE A 298 18.69 -4.78 -5.93
C PHE A 298 19.93 -4.28 -5.18
N ILE A 299 20.35 -3.04 -5.43
CA ILE A 299 21.46 -2.42 -4.67
C ILE A 299 21.08 -2.30 -3.19
N LYS A 300 19.84 -1.89 -2.87
CA LYS A 300 19.31 -1.87 -1.51
C LYS A 300 19.50 -3.23 -0.82
N MET A 301 19.15 -4.32 -1.50
CA MET A 301 19.32 -5.69 -1.01
C MET A 301 20.79 -6.07 -0.78
N ILE A 302 21.70 -5.75 -1.73
CA ILE A 302 23.14 -6.04 -1.58
C ILE A 302 23.72 -5.30 -0.37
N VAL A 303 23.42 -4.01 -0.24
CA VAL A 303 23.89 -3.18 0.89
C VAL A 303 23.31 -3.71 2.20
N LEU A 304 22.05 -4.16 2.21
CA LEU A 304 21.42 -4.75 3.39
C LEU A 304 22.09 -6.07 3.80
N MET A 305 22.44 -6.93 2.83
CA MET A 305 23.17 -8.18 3.10
C MET A 305 24.53 -7.93 3.76
N ALA A 306 25.20 -6.85 3.36
CA ALA A 306 26.49 -6.44 3.92
C ALA A 306 26.35 -5.68 5.25
N ALA A 307 25.12 -5.48 5.76
CA ALA A 307 24.91 -4.73 7.00
C ALA A 307 25.36 -5.56 8.21
N GLY A 308 26.47 -5.14 8.83
CA GLY A 308 26.93 -5.67 10.11
C GLY A 308 26.44 -4.85 11.32
N ASN A 309 25.75 -3.73 11.10
CA ASN A 309 25.23 -2.85 12.14
C ASN A 309 24.06 -1.99 11.63
N LEU A 310 23.40 -1.28 12.56
CA LEU A 310 22.25 -0.43 12.26
C LEU A 310 22.58 0.75 11.33
N ALA A 311 23.81 1.27 11.32
CA ALA A 311 24.17 2.39 10.46
C ALA A 311 24.15 1.99 8.97
N VAL A 312 24.75 0.83 8.64
CA VAL A 312 24.72 0.27 7.27
C VAL A 312 23.28 -0.11 6.89
N TYR A 313 22.48 -0.58 7.84
CA TYR A 313 21.04 -0.81 7.62
C TYR A 313 20.29 0.46 7.23
N TYR A 314 20.42 1.57 7.97
CA TYR A 314 19.75 2.84 7.62
C TYR A 314 20.24 3.40 6.29
N PHE A 315 21.54 3.22 5.98
CA PHE A 315 22.08 3.56 4.67
C PHE A 315 21.42 2.74 3.56
N SER A 316 21.25 1.42 3.74
CA SER A 316 20.46 0.59 2.83
C SER A 316 19.01 1.08 2.71
N GLN A 317 18.33 1.39 3.81
CA GLN A 317 16.95 1.87 3.76
C GLN A 317 16.81 3.19 3.01
N SER A 318 17.85 4.02 2.96
CA SER A 318 17.84 5.27 2.21
C SER A 318 17.69 5.06 0.69
N PHE A 319 18.08 3.89 0.16
CA PHE A 319 17.85 3.55 -1.25
C PHE A 319 16.36 3.44 -1.62
N GLN A 320 15.45 3.39 -0.65
CA GLN A 320 14.00 3.52 -0.85
C GLN A 320 13.65 4.74 -1.74
N LEU A 321 14.44 5.83 -1.62
CA LEU A 321 14.27 7.06 -2.39
C LEU A 321 14.44 6.84 -3.90
N PHE A 322 15.31 5.92 -4.31
CA PHE A 322 15.58 5.59 -5.71
C PHE A 322 14.76 4.38 -6.19
N ALA A 323 14.33 3.54 -5.25
CA ALA A 323 13.58 2.34 -5.51
C ALA A 323 12.07 2.65 -5.55
N TYR A 324 11.35 2.39 -4.46
CA TYR A 324 9.89 2.50 -4.39
C TYR A 324 9.36 3.90 -4.76
N ALA A 325 10.01 4.95 -4.28
CA ALA A 325 9.54 6.32 -4.52
C ALA A 325 9.58 6.72 -6.00
N VAL A 326 10.48 6.11 -6.79
CA VAL A 326 10.53 6.25 -8.25
C VAL A 326 9.57 5.29 -8.94
N PHE A 327 9.47 4.03 -8.46
CA PHE A 327 8.67 2.98 -9.07
C PHE A 327 7.21 3.41 -9.28
N VAL A 328 6.57 3.84 -8.20
CA VAL A 328 5.12 4.12 -8.16
C VAL A 328 4.70 5.12 -9.23
N PRO A 329 5.26 6.35 -9.28
CA PRO A 329 4.94 7.29 -10.34
C PRO A 329 5.42 6.82 -11.72
N ALA A 330 6.63 6.26 -11.85
CA ALA A 330 7.13 5.83 -13.16
C ALA A 330 6.24 4.75 -13.81
N ALA A 331 5.65 3.86 -13.00
CA ALA A 331 4.74 2.83 -13.48
C ALA A 331 3.40 3.41 -13.95
N ALA A 332 2.90 4.45 -13.26
CA ALA A 332 1.74 5.21 -13.68
C ALA A 332 1.96 5.87 -15.05
N TYR A 333 3.08 6.58 -15.21
CA TYR A 333 3.44 7.24 -16.47
C TYR A 333 3.65 6.24 -17.60
N TYR A 334 4.35 5.13 -17.35
CA TYR A 334 4.58 4.10 -18.36
C TYR A 334 3.28 3.58 -18.96
N VAL A 335 2.29 3.27 -18.12
CA VAL A 335 0.97 2.83 -18.57
C VAL A 335 0.28 3.92 -19.38
N SER A 336 0.25 5.16 -18.90
CA SER A 336 -0.41 6.26 -19.62
C SER A 336 0.22 6.59 -20.97
N GLU A 337 1.54 6.45 -21.09
CA GLU A 337 2.28 6.74 -22.32
C GLU A 337 2.19 5.59 -23.34
N THR A 338 2.12 4.35 -22.86
CA THR A 338 2.24 3.15 -23.70
C THR A 338 0.89 2.60 -24.14
N MET A 339 -0.08 2.55 -23.23
CA MET A 339 -1.34 1.85 -23.41
C MET A 339 -2.44 2.75 -23.99
N GLU A 340 -3.36 2.13 -24.71
CA GLU A 340 -4.60 2.80 -25.15
C GLU A 340 -5.44 3.21 -23.93
N GLU A 341 -6.20 4.29 -24.07
CA GLU A 341 -6.98 4.89 -22.97
C GLU A 341 -7.89 3.86 -22.27
N LEU A 342 -8.53 2.99 -23.04
CA LEU A 342 -9.41 1.92 -22.53
C LEU A 342 -8.67 0.83 -21.74
N ASP A 343 -7.37 0.69 -21.95
CA ASP A 343 -6.52 -0.33 -21.31
C ASP A 343 -5.75 0.21 -20.09
N GLN A 344 -5.64 1.53 -19.92
CA GLN A 344 -4.82 2.15 -18.86
C GLN A 344 -5.25 1.75 -17.45
N VAL A 345 -6.57 1.72 -17.19
CA VAL A 345 -7.11 1.30 -15.88
C VAL A 345 -6.72 -0.14 -15.56
N LYS A 346 -6.79 -1.02 -16.56
CA LYS A 346 -6.38 -2.42 -16.44
C LYS A 346 -4.87 -2.56 -16.25
N GLY A 347 -4.07 -1.76 -16.95
CA GLY A 347 -2.62 -1.67 -16.75
C GLY A 347 -2.25 -1.31 -15.30
N GLN A 348 -2.89 -0.28 -14.73
CA GLN A 348 -2.69 0.07 -13.32
C GLN A 348 -3.10 -1.07 -12.38
N ALA A 349 -4.24 -1.70 -12.62
CA ALA A 349 -4.72 -2.83 -11.83
C ALA A 349 -3.74 -4.02 -11.86
N TYR A 350 -3.11 -4.31 -13.00
CA TYR A 350 -2.10 -5.36 -13.11
C TYR A 350 -0.79 -5.02 -12.38
N ILE A 351 -0.35 -3.76 -12.35
CA ILE A 351 0.79 -3.34 -11.52
C ILE A 351 0.47 -3.58 -10.04
N THR A 352 -0.69 -3.11 -9.57
CA THR A 352 -1.11 -3.35 -8.18
C THR A 352 -1.20 -4.84 -7.86
N SER A 353 -1.74 -5.64 -8.78
CA SER A 353 -1.81 -7.10 -8.63
C SER A 353 -0.42 -7.73 -8.52
N ALA A 354 0.54 -7.29 -9.34
CA ALA A 354 1.93 -7.76 -9.27
C ALA A 354 2.59 -7.43 -7.93
N ILE A 355 2.36 -6.21 -7.41
CA ILE A 355 2.84 -5.80 -6.08
C ILE A 355 2.26 -6.71 -4.98
N THR A 356 0.95 -6.94 -5.01
CA THR A 356 0.26 -7.81 -4.04
C THR A 356 0.76 -9.24 -4.12
N ILE A 357 0.91 -9.80 -5.33
CA ILE A 357 1.42 -11.15 -5.52
C ILE A 357 2.85 -11.28 -4.96
N GLY A 358 3.72 -10.29 -5.22
CA GLY A 358 5.05 -10.23 -4.62
C GLY A 358 5.02 -10.28 -3.10
N GLY A 359 4.12 -9.51 -2.47
CA GLY A 359 3.92 -9.50 -1.01
C GLY A 359 3.34 -10.79 -0.44
N VAL A 360 2.43 -11.45 -1.15
CA VAL A 360 1.86 -12.73 -0.73
C VAL A 360 2.95 -13.80 -0.70
N PHE A 361 3.72 -13.93 -1.79
CA PHE A 361 4.82 -14.89 -1.84
C PHE A 361 5.92 -14.55 -0.83
N SER A 362 6.26 -13.26 -0.65
CA SER A 362 7.26 -12.88 0.34
C SER A 362 6.85 -13.28 1.75
N ASN A 363 5.58 -13.04 2.12
CA ASN A 363 5.07 -13.39 3.43
C ASN A 363 5.10 -14.91 3.68
N LEU A 364 4.61 -15.71 2.73
CA LEU A 364 4.58 -17.17 2.87
C LEU A 364 5.98 -17.80 2.90
N ILE A 365 6.88 -17.35 2.02
CA ILE A 365 8.22 -17.94 1.88
C ILE A 365 9.16 -17.45 2.99
N SER A 366 9.19 -16.15 3.25
CA SER A 366 10.17 -15.55 4.17
C SER A 366 9.91 -15.94 5.62
N GLY A 367 8.64 -16.12 6.02
CA GLY A 367 8.30 -16.62 7.35
C GLY A 367 8.89 -18.01 7.62
N VAL A 368 8.76 -18.93 6.65
CA VAL A 368 9.31 -20.28 6.73
C VAL A 368 10.85 -20.26 6.74
N ILE A 369 11.47 -19.46 5.86
CA ILE A 369 12.92 -19.33 5.82
C ILE A 369 13.45 -18.77 7.15
N LEU A 370 12.79 -17.76 7.73
CA LEU A 370 13.22 -17.19 9.01
C LEU A 370 13.19 -18.20 10.15
N ASP A 371 12.13 -19.00 10.26
CA ASP A 371 12.00 -19.98 11.34
C ASP A 371 13.01 -21.14 11.23
N ASN A 372 13.36 -21.55 10.00
CA ASN A 372 14.19 -22.75 9.77
C ASN A 372 15.66 -22.46 9.44
N LEU A 373 15.93 -21.34 8.76
CA LEU A 373 17.23 -21.03 8.16
C LEU A 373 17.79 -19.66 8.57
N GLY A 374 16.97 -18.81 9.21
CA GLY A 374 17.38 -17.51 9.76
C GLY A 374 17.46 -16.36 8.74
N ILE A 375 17.87 -15.20 9.24
CA ILE A 375 17.81 -13.90 8.54
C ILE A 375 18.71 -13.88 7.30
N THR A 376 19.92 -14.45 7.38
CA THR A 376 20.87 -14.43 6.25
C THR A 376 20.31 -15.15 5.03
N GLN A 377 19.67 -16.31 5.20
CA GLN A 377 19.09 -17.07 4.09
C GLN A 377 17.85 -16.38 3.52
N MET A 378 17.07 -15.69 4.37
CA MET A 378 15.97 -14.85 3.92
C MET A 378 16.48 -13.72 3.03
N LEU A 379 17.48 -12.95 3.49
CA LEU A 379 18.06 -11.85 2.73
C LEU A 379 18.71 -12.34 1.42
N LEU A 380 19.38 -13.50 1.43
CA LEU A 380 19.94 -14.13 0.23
C LEU A 380 18.86 -14.45 -0.79
N THR A 381 17.77 -15.07 -0.35
CA THR A 381 16.62 -15.38 -1.20
C THR A 381 16.06 -14.10 -1.83
N GLY A 382 15.81 -13.07 -1.03
CA GLY A 382 15.34 -11.77 -1.54
C GLY A 382 16.31 -11.13 -2.54
N THR A 383 17.62 -11.21 -2.28
CA THR A 383 18.65 -10.65 -3.17
C THR A 383 18.65 -11.37 -4.52
N VAL A 384 18.65 -12.70 -4.54
CA VAL A 384 18.63 -13.51 -5.77
C VAL A 384 17.35 -13.25 -6.56
N VAL A 385 16.19 -13.30 -5.90
CA VAL A 385 14.89 -13.04 -6.54
C VAL A 385 14.85 -11.63 -7.12
N CYS A 386 15.30 -10.62 -6.38
CA CYS A 386 15.35 -9.24 -6.86
C CYS A 386 16.28 -9.10 -8.08
N GLY A 387 17.46 -9.73 -8.06
CA GLY A 387 18.42 -9.72 -9.17
C GLY A 387 17.84 -10.32 -10.45
N ILE A 388 17.14 -11.47 -10.33
CA ILE A 388 16.37 -12.07 -11.44
C ILE A 388 15.33 -11.08 -11.96
N GLY A 389 14.60 -10.42 -11.05
CA GLY A 389 13.63 -9.38 -11.40
C GLY A 389 14.23 -8.24 -12.23
N VAL A 390 15.45 -7.78 -11.90
CA VAL A 390 16.13 -6.69 -12.63
C VAL A 390 16.46 -7.13 -14.04
N ILE A 391 16.97 -8.35 -14.20
CA ILE A 391 17.30 -8.91 -15.52
C ILE A 391 16.03 -9.03 -16.37
N ILE A 392 14.94 -9.56 -15.80
CA ILE A 392 13.64 -9.68 -16.48
C ILE A 392 13.13 -8.31 -16.91
N ALA A 393 13.12 -7.33 -16.00
CA ALA A 393 12.66 -5.97 -16.29
C ALA A 393 13.50 -5.29 -17.38
N PHE A 394 14.83 -5.46 -17.34
CA PHE A 394 15.72 -4.92 -18.37
C PHE A 394 15.46 -5.55 -19.74
N VAL A 395 15.32 -6.88 -19.81
CA VAL A 395 14.99 -7.60 -21.05
C VAL A 395 13.64 -7.14 -21.59
N ALA A 396 12.63 -7.07 -20.73
CA ALA A 396 11.29 -6.62 -21.07
C ALA A 396 11.29 -5.21 -21.67
N MET A 397 11.95 -4.25 -20.99
CA MET A 397 11.92 -2.84 -21.36
C MET A 397 12.85 -2.49 -22.53
N LYS A 398 13.84 -3.33 -22.84
CA LYS A 398 14.80 -3.08 -23.93
C LYS A 398 14.48 -3.85 -25.21
N LYS A 399 14.03 -5.11 -25.11
CA LYS A 399 13.98 -6.03 -26.26
C LYS A 399 12.57 -6.28 -26.81
N LEU A 400 11.53 -6.05 -26.02
CA LEU A 400 10.15 -6.36 -26.43
C LEU A 400 9.42 -5.12 -26.94
N PRO A 401 8.45 -5.28 -27.88
CA PRO A 401 7.60 -4.19 -28.30
C PRO A 401 6.70 -3.75 -27.13
N HIS A 402 6.62 -2.44 -26.91
CA HIS A 402 5.83 -1.87 -25.82
C HIS A 402 4.35 -1.79 -26.15
N ASN A 403 4.02 -1.57 -27.41
CA ASN A 403 2.67 -1.64 -27.97
C ASN A 403 2.79 -2.14 -29.41
N THR A 404 2.29 -3.34 -29.70
CA THR A 404 2.41 -3.95 -31.03
C THR A 404 1.49 -3.33 -32.08
N GLN A 405 0.55 -2.48 -31.69
CA GLN A 405 -0.39 -1.78 -32.57
C GLN A 405 0.11 -0.38 -32.98
N LYS A 406 1.17 0.13 -32.34
CA LYS A 406 1.80 1.44 -32.63
C LYS A 406 3.13 1.33 -33.42
N VAL A 407 3.40 0.17 -34.04
CA VAL A 407 4.64 -0.11 -34.78
C VAL A 407 4.52 0.28 -36.24
#